data_AF-A0A093BFW5-F1
#
_entry.id   AF-A0A093BFW5-F1
#
_cell.length_a   1.000
_cell.length_b   1.000
_cell.length_c   1.000
_cell.angle_alpha   90.00
_cell.angle_beta   90.00
_cell.angle_gamma   90.00
#
_symmetry.space_group_name_H-M   'P 1'
#
loop_
_entity.id
_entity.type
_entity.pdbx_description
1 polymer ?
#
loop_
_entity_poly.entity_id
_entity_poly.type
_entity_poly.pdbx_seq_one_letter_code
_entity_poly.pdbx_strand_id
1 'polypeptide(L)' 'HDPLLVLDGYEDGGIRLKCFSERSFAEVQVLWRDGQGGTTSGTPVATTANATSSIVLKPGAGNSM' A
#
# COMPACT_ATOMS: atom_id res chain seq x y z
N HIS A 1 9.07 -12.67 -9.53
CA HIS A 1 7.84 -12.47 -8.75
C HIS A 1 7.75 -11.01 -8.41
N ASP A 2 6.79 -10.35 -9.05
CA ASP A 2 6.52 -8.92 -8.90
C ASP A 2 5.52 -8.72 -7.75
N PRO A 3 5.54 -7.58 -7.04
CA PRO A 3 4.56 -7.30 -5.99
C PRO A 3 3.15 -7.25 -6.58
N LEU A 4 2.19 -7.83 -5.85
CA LEU A 4 0.79 -7.88 -6.22
C LEU A 4 0.00 -6.85 -5.43
N LEU A 5 -0.77 -6.05 -6.17
CA LEU A 5 -1.75 -5.12 -5.61
C LEU A 5 -3.13 -5.77 -5.64
N VAL A 6 -3.77 -5.87 -4.48
CA VAL A 6 -5.07 -6.49 -4.29
C VAL A 6 -6.05 -5.48 -3.72
N LEU A 7 -7.24 -5.40 -4.32
CA LEU A 7 -8.38 -4.73 -3.72
C LEU A 7 -9.01 -5.68 -2.69
N ASP A 8 -8.86 -5.35 -1.42
CA ASP A 8 -9.23 -6.23 -0.30
C ASP A 8 -10.67 -6.00 0.16
N GLY A 9 -11.24 -4.83 -0.12
CA GLY A 9 -12.64 -4.52 0.17
C GLY A 9 -12.89 -3.07 0.51
N TYR A 10 -14.08 -2.79 1.02
CA TYR A 10 -14.49 -1.48 1.50
C TYR A 10 -14.30 -1.38 3.03
N GLU A 11 -13.68 -0.31 3.51
CA GLU A 11 -13.42 -0.06 4.93
C GLU A 11 -13.43 1.44 5.24
N ASP A 12 -13.99 1.83 6.39
CA ASP A 12 -14.00 3.19 6.92
C ASP A 12 -14.48 4.27 5.92
N GLY A 13 -15.34 3.94 4.97
CA GLY A 13 -15.76 4.91 3.96
C GLY A 13 -14.82 5.04 2.76
N GLY A 14 -13.88 4.10 2.58
CA GLY A 14 -12.93 4.05 1.47
C GLY A 14 -12.65 2.62 1.00
N ILE A 15 -11.71 2.45 0.07
CA ILE A 15 -11.26 1.13 -0.41
C ILE A 15 -9.95 0.75 0.27
N ARG A 16 -9.86 -0.50 0.76
CA ARG A 16 -8.63 -1.07 1.27
C ARG A 16 -7.85 -1.73 0.15
N LEU A 17 -6.62 -1.27 -0.04
CA LEU A 17 -5.63 -1.90 -0.91
C LEU A 17 -4.60 -2.64 -0.06
N LYS A 18 -4.16 -3.79 -0.56
CA LYS A 18 -3.04 -4.57 -0.02
C LYS A 18 -1.96 -4.70 -1.08
N CYS A 19 -0.72 -4.46 -0.68
CA CYS A 19 0.46 -4.80 -1.46
C CYS A 19 1.12 -6.00 -0.79
N PHE A 20 1.38 -7.05 -1.55
CA PHE A 20 2.11 -8.22 -1.05
C PHE A 20 3.14 -8.71 -2.05
N SER A 21 4.25 -9.26 -1.57
CA SER A 21 5.21 -10.01 -2.38
C SER A 21 5.47 -11.37 -1.76
N GLU A 22 5.41 -12.42 -2.58
CA GLU A 22 5.79 -13.79 -2.18
C GLU A 22 7.31 -13.95 -1.99
N ARG A 23 8.10 -12.94 -2.43
CA ARG A 23 9.54 -12.93 -2.22
C ARG A 23 9.85 -12.65 -0.75
N SER A 24 10.76 -13.45 -0.19
CA SER A 24 11.33 -13.18 1.12
C SER A 24 12.36 -12.05 1.07
N PHE A 25 12.26 -11.06 1.94
CA PHE A 25 13.24 -9.99 2.08
C PHE A 25 13.91 -10.04 3.47
N ALA A 26 15.22 -9.76 3.52
CA ALA A 26 15.93 -9.62 4.79
C ALA A 26 15.45 -8.38 5.55
N GLU A 27 15.27 -7.28 4.83
CA GLU A 27 14.63 -6.04 5.29
C GLU A 27 14.05 -5.32 4.06
N VAL A 28 12.82 -4.81 4.17
CA VAL A 28 12.14 -4.10 3.07
C VAL A 28 11.15 -3.08 3.64
N GLN A 29 11.00 -1.96 2.94
CA GLN A 29 9.98 -0.96 3.23
C GLN A 29 9.01 -0.87 2.05
N VAL A 30 7.72 -0.95 2.36
CA VAL A 30 6.64 -0.73 1.38
C VAL A 30 6.12 0.69 1.58
N LEU A 31 6.15 1.49 0.51
CA LEU A 31 5.71 2.88 0.50
C LEU A 31 4.53 3.06 -0.43
N TRP A 32 3.52 3.81 0.02
CA TRP A 32 2.37 4.21 -0.78
C TRP A 32 2.52 5.67 -1.20
N ARG A 33 2.51 5.93 -2.50
CA ARG A 33 2.61 7.28 -3.05
C ARG A 33 1.36 7.62 -3.85
N ASP A 34 0.96 8.89 -3.81
CA ASP A 34 -0.08 9.42 -4.69
C ASP A 34 0.44 9.65 -6.12
N GLY A 35 -0.45 10.10 -7.02
CA GLY A 35 -0.11 10.39 -8.41
C GLY A 35 0.91 11.53 -8.61
N GLN A 36 1.19 12.33 -7.58
CA GLN A 36 2.21 13.39 -7.58
C GLN A 36 3.52 12.93 -6.92
N GLY A 37 3.58 11.70 -6.42
CA GLY A 37 4.73 11.16 -5.70
C GLY A 37 4.76 11.52 -4.20
N GLY A 38 3.72 12.17 -3.68
CA GLY A 38 3.56 12.48 -2.27
C GLY A 38 3.32 11.22 -1.43
N THR A 39 3.89 11.17 -0.23
CA THR A 39 3.68 10.05 0.69
C THR A 39 2.24 10.09 1.20
N THR A 40 1.45 9.08 0.84
CA THR A 40 0.10 8.91 1.40
C THR A 40 0.20 8.46 2.85
N SER A 41 -0.83 8.72 3.67
CA SER A 41 -0.87 8.41 5.11
C SER A 41 -0.92 6.90 5.44
N GLY A 42 -0.44 6.04 4.53
CA GLY A 42 -0.13 4.65 4.83
C GLY A 42 1.15 4.61 5.66
N THR A 43 1.06 4.12 6.89
CA THR A 43 2.23 3.96 7.75
C THR A 43 3.23 3.04 7.03
N PRO A 44 4.49 3.46 6.83
CA PRO A 44 5.51 2.57 6.31
C PRO A 44 5.62 1.37 7.24
N VAL A 45 5.32 0.17 6.76
CA VAL A 45 5.46 -1.06 7.54
C VAL A 45 6.73 -1.76 7.07
N ALA A 46 7.76 -1.76 7.93
CA ALA A 46 8.91 -2.64 7.78
C ALA A 46 8.48 -4.04 8.21
N THR A 47 8.59 -5.00 7.31
CA THR A 47 8.28 -6.41 7.58
C THR A 47 9.53 -7.25 7.36
N THR A 48 9.91 -8.03 8.36
CA THR A 48 10.88 -9.12 8.18
C THR A 48 10.13 -10.32 7.60
N ALA A 49 10.77 -11.07 6.70
CA ALA A 49 10.21 -12.17 5.91
C ALA A 49 9.37 -11.76 4.70
N ASN A 50 8.15 -11.19 4.81
CA ASN A 50 7.28 -10.96 3.64
C ASN A 50 6.89 -9.48 3.49
N ALA A 51 7.19 -8.86 2.33
CA ALA A 51 6.81 -7.47 2.06
C ALA A 51 5.28 -7.36 1.97
N THR A 52 4.62 -6.94 3.04
CA THR A 52 3.16 -6.76 3.09
C THR A 52 2.81 -5.42 3.71
N SER A 53 1.90 -4.68 3.08
CA SER A 53 1.36 -3.42 3.61
C SER A 53 -0.06 -3.20 3.11
N SER A 54 -0.84 -2.40 3.83
CA SER A 54 -2.19 -2.02 3.44
C SER A 54 -2.45 -0.54 3.66
N ILE A 55 -3.31 0.04 2.83
CA ILE A 55 -3.78 1.43 2.96
C ILE A 55 -5.28 1.50 2.67
N VAL A 56 -5.99 2.41 3.34
CA VAL A 56 -7.36 2.78 3.01
C VAL A 56 -7.35 4.07 2.19
N LEU A 57 -7.80 3.99 0.94
CA LEU A 57 -7.99 5.16 0.08
C LEU A 57 -9.41 5.71 0.26
N LYS A 58 -9.51 6.94 0.75
CA LYS A 58 -10.77 7.66 0.87
C LYS A 58 -11.18 8.25 -0.49
N PRO A 59 -12.47 8.51 -0.71
CA PRO A 59 -12.92 9.29 -1.87
C PRO A 59 -12.15 10.60 -2.00
N GLY A 60 -11.65 10.90 -3.20
CA GLY A 60 -10.83 12.09 -3.46
C GLY A 60 -9.35 11.97 -3.09
N ALA A 61 -8.91 10.85 -2.50
CA ALA A 61 -7.49 10.58 -2.29
C ALA A 61 -6.80 10.33 -3.64
N GLY A 62 -5.75 11.09 -3.95
CA GLY A 62 -4.95 10.89 -5.15
C GLY A 62 -5.47 11.57 -6.43
N ASN A 63 -6.41 12.51 -6.33
CA ASN A 63 -6.74 13.38 -7.45
C ASN A 63 -5.48 14.18 -7.85
N SER A 64 -4.86 13.78 -8.95
CA SER A 64 -4.03 14.69 -9.74
C SER A 64 -4.96 15.75 -10.30
N MET A 65 -4.65 17.02 -10.01
CA MET A 65 -5.31 18.15 -10.68
C MET A 65 -5.00 18.12 -12.18
#